data_AF-A0A6G1KA00-F1
#
_entry.id   AF-A0A6G1KA00-F1
#
_cell.length_a   1.000
_cell.length_b   1.000
_cell.length_c   1.000
_cell.angle_alpha   90.00
_cell.angle_beta   90.00
_cell.angle_gamma   90.00
#
_symmetry.space_group_name_H-M   'P 1'
#
loop_
_entity.id
_entity.type
_entity.pdbx_description
1 polymer ?
#
loop_
_entity_poly.entity_id
_entity_poly.type
_entity_poly.pdbx_seq_one_letter_code
_entity_poly.pdbx_strand_id
1 'polypeptide(L)'
;MSSSSPRDDPNAAVCPVDDKTREAWLKQARAKAEAANAPVQSPHSPLKAEGCDSSTLDQNTASTPAQGYLDSIRLGTQREVSTIPRAAADIPVEHEGKRPANSEGETGADKKTGNWIYPSEQMFFNAMKRKAYDPNATDMKTIVPIHNAVNERAWMEIKDWEKGRGSEACGGPRLESFSGLSSSLTPRARFNTLLGYQAPFDRHDWVVDRCGTKVEYVIDFYAGKDEKKPGKGLNFYLDVRPKLNNWEGVKMRALKFLGL
;
A
#
# COMPACT_ATOMS: atom_id res chain seq x y z
N MET A 1 -5.15 4.95 -46.26
CA MET A 1 -4.92 5.38 -44.86
C MET A 1 -5.59 4.35 -43.97
N SER A 2 -4.86 3.30 -43.57
CA SER A 2 -5.41 2.22 -42.73
C SER A 2 -5.38 2.65 -41.27
N SER A 3 -6.57 2.74 -40.67
CA SER A 3 -6.76 2.90 -39.24
C SER A 3 -6.43 1.57 -38.54
N SER A 4 -5.43 1.61 -37.65
CA SER A 4 -5.05 0.47 -36.80
C SER A 4 -5.83 0.55 -35.48
N SER A 5 -6.74 -0.41 -35.24
CA SER A 5 -7.39 -0.63 -33.96
C SER A 5 -6.39 -1.01 -32.86
N PRO A 6 -6.62 -0.66 -31.58
CA PRO A 6 -5.81 -1.13 -30.47
C PRO A 6 -5.99 -2.64 -30.30
N ARG A 7 -4.88 -3.37 -30.09
CA ARG A 7 -4.91 -4.81 -29.79
C ARG A 7 -5.43 -4.97 -28.36
N ASP A 8 -6.52 -5.72 -28.20
CA ASP A 8 -6.97 -6.25 -26.92
C ASP A 8 -5.87 -7.18 -26.37
N ASP A 9 -5.28 -6.80 -25.22
CA ASP A 9 -4.37 -7.65 -24.46
C ASP A 9 -5.23 -8.57 -23.55
N PRO A 10 -5.27 -9.89 -23.80
CA PRO A 10 -6.12 -10.82 -23.04
C PRO A 10 -5.68 -11.02 -21.59
N ASN A 11 -4.58 -10.40 -21.14
CA ASN A 11 -4.09 -10.48 -19.75
C ASN A 11 -4.33 -9.21 -18.91
N ALA A 12 -5.03 -8.21 -19.43
CA ALA A 12 -5.23 -6.93 -18.72
C ALA A 12 -6.28 -6.95 -17.59
N ALA A 13 -6.98 -8.08 -17.36
CA ALA A 13 -8.20 -8.11 -16.55
C ALA A 13 -8.12 -8.90 -15.22
N VAL A 14 -6.95 -9.39 -14.82
CA VAL A 14 -6.81 -10.19 -13.58
C VAL A 14 -6.28 -9.32 -12.45
N CYS A 15 -6.98 -9.30 -11.31
CA CYS A 15 -6.45 -8.70 -10.08
C CYS A 15 -5.14 -9.42 -9.75
N PRO A 16 -4.02 -8.72 -9.50
CA PRO A 16 -2.73 -9.39 -9.24
C PRO A 16 -2.81 -10.32 -8.03
N VAL A 17 -3.69 -9.98 -7.07
CA VAL A 17 -4.09 -10.88 -5.99
C VAL A 17 -5.07 -11.92 -6.55
N ASP A 18 -4.70 -13.20 -6.45
CA ASP A 18 -5.58 -14.30 -6.85
C ASP A 18 -6.90 -14.27 -6.05
N ASP A 19 -8.01 -14.68 -6.69
CA ASP A 19 -9.35 -14.57 -6.10
C ASP A 19 -9.45 -15.26 -4.74
N LYS A 20 -8.74 -16.37 -4.56
CA LYS A 20 -8.70 -17.10 -3.29
C LYS A 20 -8.00 -16.30 -2.20
N THR A 21 -6.88 -15.64 -2.49
CA THR A 21 -6.19 -14.75 -1.54
C THR A 21 -7.06 -13.52 -1.23
N ARG A 22 -7.71 -12.93 -2.24
CA ARG A 22 -8.64 -11.80 -2.05
C ARG A 22 -9.82 -12.18 -1.16
N GLU A 23 -10.47 -13.30 -1.45
CA GLU A 23 -11.60 -13.79 -0.65
C GLU A 23 -11.20 -14.11 0.79
N ALA A 24 -10.04 -14.74 0.98
CA ALA A 24 -9.51 -15.03 2.31
C ALA A 24 -9.30 -13.73 3.10
N TRP A 25 -8.72 -12.71 2.45
CA TRP A 25 -8.54 -11.38 3.04
C TRP A 25 -9.88 -10.74 3.45
N LEU A 26 -10.86 -10.72 2.55
CA LEU A 26 -12.18 -10.13 2.82
C LEU A 26 -12.92 -10.87 3.92
N LYS A 27 -12.84 -12.20 3.95
CA LYS A 27 -13.47 -13.03 4.99
C LYS A 27 -12.90 -12.72 6.36
N GLN A 28 -11.58 -12.58 6.47
CA GLN A 28 -10.95 -12.27 7.74
C GLN A 28 -11.19 -10.81 8.17
N ALA A 29 -11.19 -9.88 7.23
CA ALA A 29 -11.56 -8.49 7.46
C ALA A 29 -12.97 -8.38 8.06
N ARG A 30 -13.95 -9.08 7.45
CA ARG A 30 -15.33 -9.16 7.97
C ARG A 30 -15.36 -9.79 9.35
N ALA A 31 -14.68 -10.92 9.56
CA ALA A 31 -14.62 -11.56 10.88
C ALA A 31 -14.00 -10.65 11.96
N LYS A 32 -12.99 -9.83 11.63
CA LYS A 32 -12.38 -8.87 12.55
C LYS A 32 -13.31 -7.69 12.84
N ALA A 33 -14.04 -7.20 11.84
CA ALA A 33 -15.05 -6.15 12.01
C ALA A 33 -16.27 -6.64 12.82
N GLU A 34 -16.66 -7.90 12.65
CA GLU A 34 -17.72 -8.56 13.42
C GLU A 34 -17.29 -8.79 14.88
N ALA A 35 -16.05 -9.21 15.12
CA ALA A 35 -15.49 -9.37 16.46
C ALA A 35 -15.37 -8.03 17.22
N ALA A 36 -15.18 -6.92 16.50
CA ALA A 36 -15.14 -5.58 17.09
C ALA A 36 -16.55 -4.98 17.39
N ASN A 37 -17.63 -5.63 16.92
CA ASN A 37 -19.03 -5.19 17.08
C ASN A 37 -19.85 -6.06 18.06
N ALA A 38 -19.21 -6.86 18.92
CA ALA A 38 -19.93 -7.62 19.95
C ALA A 38 -20.60 -6.67 20.98
N PRO A 39 -21.88 -6.89 21.35
CA PRO A 39 -22.65 -5.90 22.12
C PRO A 39 -22.23 -5.88 23.59
N VAL A 40 -21.76 -4.72 24.06
CA VAL A 40 -21.65 -4.43 25.50
C VAL A 40 -23.03 -3.97 25.98
N GLN A 41 -23.69 -4.79 26.80
CA GLN A 41 -24.89 -4.39 27.52
C GLN A 41 -24.55 -3.33 28.57
N SER A 42 -25.27 -2.20 28.59
CA SER A 42 -25.45 -1.38 29.79
C SER A 42 -26.75 -0.57 29.72
N PRO A 43 -27.37 -0.24 30.88
CA PRO A 43 -28.82 -0.09 30.97
C PRO A 43 -29.32 1.36 31.13
N HIS A 44 -30.61 1.52 30.82
CA HIS A 44 -31.57 2.58 31.21
C HIS A 44 -31.79 3.79 30.29
N SER A 45 -33.09 4.16 30.28
CA SER A 45 -33.90 4.95 29.34
C SER A 45 -34.10 6.42 29.81
N PRO A 46 -35.12 7.17 29.33
CA PRO A 46 -35.29 7.82 28.02
C PRO A 46 -35.50 9.35 28.17
N LEU A 47 -35.59 10.14 27.07
CA LEU A 47 -36.59 11.22 26.83
C LEU A 47 -36.26 12.15 25.62
N LYS A 48 -37.28 12.27 24.74
CA LYS A 48 -37.80 13.42 23.96
C LYS A 48 -36.92 14.27 22.99
N ALA A 49 -37.19 14.04 21.69
CA ALA A 49 -37.76 14.92 20.63
C ALA A 49 -37.35 16.41 20.45
N GLU A 50 -37.38 16.80 19.15
CA GLU A 50 -37.26 18.14 18.51
C GLU A 50 -35.81 18.67 18.36
N GLY A 51 -35.32 19.27 17.27
CA GLY A 51 -35.83 19.75 16.00
C GLY A 51 -34.89 20.87 15.49
N CYS A 52 -34.39 20.74 14.26
CA CYS A 52 -33.90 21.80 13.34
C CYS A 52 -32.59 22.61 13.56
N ASP A 53 -32.02 22.94 12.40
CA ASP A 53 -31.26 24.13 11.99
C ASP A 53 -29.72 24.04 11.89
N SER A 54 -29.24 24.43 10.71
CA SER A 54 -27.88 24.33 10.20
C SER A 54 -27.35 25.75 9.97
N SER A 55 -26.71 26.33 10.97
CA SER A 55 -25.79 27.44 10.76
C SER A 55 -24.93 27.71 12.00
N THR A 56 -23.70 27.19 11.99
CA THR A 56 -22.44 27.86 12.42
C THR A 56 -21.33 26.82 12.50
N LEU A 57 -20.31 27.00 11.65
CA LEU A 57 -19.01 26.35 11.79
C LEU A 57 -18.26 27.10 12.89
N ASP A 58 -17.73 26.39 13.89
CA ASP A 58 -16.48 26.79 14.53
C ASP A 58 -15.73 25.62 15.18
N GLN A 59 -14.41 25.77 15.15
CA GLN A 59 -13.38 24.84 15.59
C GLN A 59 -13.38 24.67 17.12
N ASN A 60 -13.33 23.44 17.65
CA ASN A 60 -12.16 22.87 18.35
C ASN A 60 -12.48 21.55 19.09
N THR A 61 -11.49 20.65 19.08
CA THR A 61 -11.21 19.56 20.03
C THR A 61 -12.28 18.57 20.48
N ALA A 62 -12.00 17.30 20.14
CA ALA A 62 -12.29 16.07 20.88
C ALA A 62 -13.72 15.86 21.39
N SER A 63 -14.51 15.09 20.64
CA SER A 63 -15.56 14.19 21.14
C SER A 63 -16.07 13.36 19.97
N THR A 64 -16.03 12.04 20.11
CA THR A 64 -16.63 11.08 19.17
C THR A 64 -18.13 11.37 19.02
N PRO A 65 -18.69 11.47 17.80
CA PRO A 65 -20.11 11.26 17.62
C PRO A 65 -20.34 9.89 17.00
N ALA A 66 -21.22 9.11 17.63
CA ALA A 66 -21.80 7.92 17.05
C ALA A 66 -22.50 8.30 15.73
N GLN A 67 -21.84 8.05 14.60
CA GLN A 67 -22.42 8.30 13.27
C GLN A 67 -23.25 7.09 12.85
N GLY A 68 -24.49 7.41 12.46
CA GLY A 68 -25.54 6.46 12.16
C GLY A 68 -25.22 5.49 11.02
N TYR A 69 -26.01 4.43 11.02
CA TYR A 69 -25.98 3.25 10.15
C TYR A 69 -26.08 3.48 8.62
N LEU A 70 -25.92 4.72 8.12
CA LEU A 70 -25.93 5.06 6.69
C LEU A 70 -24.57 5.50 6.11
N ASP A 71 -23.50 5.56 6.91
CA ASP A 71 -22.13 5.83 6.43
C ASP A 71 -21.46 4.60 5.76
N SER A 72 -22.21 3.53 5.55
CA SER A 72 -21.71 2.25 5.01
C SER A 72 -21.36 2.27 3.53
N ILE A 73 -21.72 3.32 2.77
CA ILE A 73 -21.49 3.38 1.32
C ILE A 73 -20.56 4.52 0.90
N ARG A 74 -20.31 5.51 1.78
CA ARG A 74 -19.41 6.62 1.44
C ARG A 74 -17.95 6.19 1.63
N LEU A 75 -17.20 6.20 0.53
CA LEU A 75 -15.77 6.00 0.53
C LEU A 75 -15.08 7.17 1.21
N GLY A 76 -14.16 6.88 2.13
CA GLY A 76 -13.35 7.88 2.80
C GLY A 76 -12.54 8.72 1.80
N THR A 77 -12.55 10.02 2.00
CA THR A 77 -11.74 10.98 1.23
C THR A 77 -10.45 11.37 1.96
N GLN A 78 -10.35 11.03 3.24
CA GLN A 78 -9.19 11.31 4.07
C GLN A 78 -7.96 10.56 3.55
N ARG A 79 -6.80 11.22 3.68
CA ARG A 79 -5.51 10.71 3.23
C ARG A 79 -4.56 10.64 4.41
N GLU A 80 -3.73 9.61 4.43
CA GLU A 80 -2.76 9.35 5.47
C GLU A 80 -1.35 9.72 4.99
N VAL A 81 -0.57 10.38 5.85
CA VAL A 81 0.84 10.70 5.59
C VAL A 81 1.69 9.51 5.99
N SER A 82 2.49 9.01 5.06
CA SER A 82 3.40 7.87 5.30
C SER A 82 4.59 8.27 6.17
N THR A 83 5.31 7.28 6.69
CA THR A 83 6.64 7.48 7.31
C THR A 83 7.78 7.52 6.29
N ILE A 84 7.44 7.39 5.00
CA ILE A 84 8.40 7.24 3.90
C ILE A 84 8.79 8.64 3.38
N PRO A 85 10.04 9.06 3.59
CA PRO A 85 10.52 10.34 3.06
C PRO A 85 10.55 10.27 1.54
N ARG A 86 10.14 11.36 0.89
CA ARG A 86 10.27 11.48 -0.55
C ARG A 86 11.66 11.96 -0.92
N ALA A 87 12.27 11.37 -1.94
CA ALA A 87 13.41 12.01 -2.59
C ALA A 87 12.86 13.17 -3.43
N ALA A 88 12.52 14.28 -2.77
CA ALA A 88 12.18 15.50 -3.47
C ALA A 88 13.40 15.91 -4.29
N ALA A 89 13.23 16.05 -5.62
CA ALA A 89 14.14 16.90 -6.35
C ALA A 89 13.94 18.31 -5.75
N ASP A 90 14.99 18.94 -5.25
CA ASP A 90 15.00 20.35 -4.84
C ASP A 90 14.81 21.30 -6.06
N ILE A 91 13.95 20.94 -7.01
CA ILE A 91 13.68 21.70 -8.23
C ILE A 91 12.24 22.22 -8.14
N PRO A 92 12.03 23.54 -8.20
CA PRO A 92 10.71 24.14 -8.34
C PRO A 92 9.94 23.47 -9.47
N VAL A 93 8.68 23.13 -9.20
CA VAL A 93 7.81 22.36 -10.08
C VAL A 93 7.48 23.15 -11.35
N GLU A 94 8.36 23.05 -12.34
CA GLU A 94 8.08 23.25 -13.77
C GLU A 94 8.58 22.01 -14.53
N HIS A 95 7.94 20.87 -14.30
CA HIS A 95 8.08 19.73 -15.20
C HIS A 95 6.70 19.25 -15.61
N GLU A 96 6.20 19.89 -16.65
CA GLU A 96 5.17 19.32 -17.50
C GLU A 96 5.59 17.93 -17.97
N GLY A 97 4.71 16.95 -17.81
CA GLY A 97 4.66 15.79 -18.70
C GLY A 97 5.24 14.46 -18.21
N LYS A 98 5.95 14.36 -17.08
CA LYS A 98 6.32 13.04 -16.53
C LYS A 98 5.20 12.52 -15.63
N ARG A 99 4.38 11.63 -16.19
CA ARG A 99 3.39 10.84 -15.43
C ARG A 99 4.13 10.13 -14.27
N PRO A 100 3.67 10.27 -13.02
CA PRO A 100 4.28 9.55 -11.91
C PRO A 100 4.14 8.05 -12.14
N ALA A 101 5.07 7.27 -11.57
CA ALA A 101 5.22 5.85 -11.83
C ALA A 101 3.98 4.97 -11.48
N ASN A 102 3.01 5.54 -10.74
CA ASN A 102 1.74 4.89 -10.43
C ASN A 102 0.62 5.11 -11.47
N SER A 103 0.87 5.84 -12.57
CA SER A 103 -0.16 6.26 -13.54
C SER A 103 -1.33 7.07 -12.93
N GLU A 104 -1.16 7.56 -11.69
CA GLU A 104 -2.11 8.44 -11.03
C GLU A 104 -1.72 9.91 -11.26
N GLY A 105 -2.59 10.86 -10.89
CA GLY A 105 -2.08 12.19 -10.57
C GLY A 105 -1.11 12.07 -9.39
N GLU A 106 0.00 12.81 -9.40
CA GLU A 106 0.99 12.77 -8.34
C GLU A 106 0.30 13.02 -6.99
N THR A 107 0.40 12.07 -6.07
CA THR A 107 -0.27 12.12 -4.76
C THR A 107 0.21 13.29 -3.90
N GLY A 108 1.28 13.97 -4.32
CA GLY A 108 1.90 15.10 -3.64
C GLY A 108 2.75 14.65 -2.45
N ALA A 109 3.65 15.53 -2.03
CA ALA A 109 4.37 15.41 -0.77
C ALA A 109 3.63 16.16 0.34
N ASP A 110 3.68 15.67 1.57
CA ASP A 110 3.18 16.40 2.72
C ASP A 110 3.99 17.69 2.92
N LYS A 111 3.31 18.82 3.09
CA LYS A 111 3.97 20.14 3.17
C LYS A 111 4.83 20.32 4.43
N LYS A 112 4.55 19.57 5.49
CA LYS A 112 5.25 19.70 6.77
C LYS A 112 6.46 18.77 6.85
N THR A 113 6.29 17.53 6.39
CA THR A 113 7.28 16.47 6.54
C THR A 113 8.03 16.15 5.26
N GLY A 114 7.47 16.49 4.09
CA GLY A 114 7.99 16.06 2.79
C GLY A 114 7.75 14.58 2.48
N ASN A 115 7.02 13.86 3.33
CA ASN A 115 6.76 12.43 3.16
C ASN A 115 5.74 12.16 2.06
N TRP A 116 5.74 10.92 1.56
CA TRP A 116 4.71 10.45 0.65
C TRP A 116 3.33 10.43 1.33
N ILE A 117 2.29 10.79 0.58
CA ILE A 117 0.90 10.73 1.07
C ILE A 117 0.17 9.60 0.36
N TYR A 118 -0.42 8.68 1.13
CA TYR A 118 -1.21 7.59 0.58
C TYR A 118 -2.52 8.08 -0.07
N PRO A 119 -3.03 7.37 -1.10
CA PRO A 119 -4.33 7.69 -1.68
C PRO A 119 -5.46 7.42 -0.67
N SER A 120 -6.55 8.18 -0.76
CA SER A 120 -7.76 7.89 0.01
C SER A 120 -8.50 6.65 -0.52
N GLU A 121 -9.44 6.12 0.25
CA GLU A 121 -10.31 5.02 -0.18
C GLU A 121 -11.00 5.32 -1.52
N GLN A 122 -11.53 6.55 -1.67
CA GLN A 122 -12.16 6.97 -2.92
C GLN A 122 -11.16 7.01 -4.08
N MET A 123 -9.95 7.53 -3.87
CA MET A 123 -8.91 7.55 -4.89
C MET A 123 -8.51 6.13 -5.30
N PHE A 124 -8.31 5.24 -4.33
CA PHE A 124 -7.92 3.85 -4.56
C PHE A 124 -9.01 3.07 -5.32
N PHE A 125 -10.27 3.23 -4.91
CA PHE A 125 -11.42 2.66 -5.61
C PHE A 125 -11.52 3.12 -7.06
N ASN A 126 -11.40 4.44 -7.29
CA ASN A 126 -11.44 5.01 -8.63
C ASN A 126 -10.26 4.52 -9.49
N ALA A 127 -9.07 4.38 -8.90
CA ALA A 127 -7.91 3.84 -9.58
C ALA A 127 -8.11 2.39 -10.04
N MET A 128 -8.68 1.54 -9.18
CA MET A 128 -9.02 0.17 -9.55
C MET A 128 -10.07 0.12 -10.66
N LYS A 129 -11.12 0.94 -10.59
CA LYS A 129 -12.12 1.04 -11.67
C LYS A 129 -11.52 1.44 -13.02
N ARG A 130 -10.58 2.39 -13.03
CA ARG A 130 -9.88 2.78 -14.27
C ARG A 130 -9.03 1.66 -14.85
N LYS A 131 -8.56 0.74 -14.02
CA LYS A 131 -7.85 -0.48 -14.42
C LYS A 131 -8.79 -1.64 -14.76
N ALA A 132 -10.08 -1.35 -14.99
CA ALA A 132 -11.12 -2.32 -15.33
C ALA A 132 -11.36 -3.41 -14.28
N TYR A 133 -10.98 -3.17 -13.02
CA TYR A 133 -11.35 -4.04 -11.90
C TYR A 133 -12.76 -3.73 -11.40
N ASP A 134 -13.39 -4.71 -10.76
CA ASP A 134 -14.69 -4.56 -10.07
C ASP A 134 -14.49 -4.53 -8.53
N PRO A 135 -14.09 -3.38 -7.96
CA PRO A 135 -13.92 -3.25 -6.52
C PRO A 135 -15.27 -3.02 -5.82
N ASN A 136 -15.44 -3.59 -4.64
CA ASN A 136 -16.54 -3.25 -3.76
C ASN A 136 -16.16 -2.05 -2.88
N ALA A 137 -17.04 -1.05 -2.80
CA ALA A 137 -16.81 0.14 -1.98
C ALA A 137 -16.69 -0.19 -0.48
N THR A 138 -17.43 -1.18 0.01
CA THR A 138 -17.39 -1.56 1.44
C THR A 138 -16.05 -2.18 1.83
N ASP A 139 -15.37 -2.84 0.89
CA ASP A 139 -14.08 -3.46 1.14
C ASP A 139 -12.96 -2.42 1.32
N MET A 140 -13.12 -1.19 0.81
CA MET A 140 -12.06 -0.17 0.78
C MET A 140 -11.63 0.26 2.17
N LYS A 141 -12.58 0.34 3.11
CA LYS A 141 -12.34 0.65 4.53
C LYS A 141 -11.40 -0.34 5.22
N THR A 142 -11.29 -1.56 4.68
CA THR A 142 -10.35 -2.55 5.21
C THR A 142 -9.11 -2.68 4.33
N ILE A 143 -9.29 -2.69 3.00
CA ILE A 143 -8.21 -2.93 2.05
C ILE A 143 -7.15 -1.82 2.11
N VAL A 144 -7.56 -0.55 2.13
CA VAL A 144 -6.61 0.58 2.02
C VAL A 144 -5.68 0.68 3.24
N PRO A 145 -6.16 0.62 4.50
CA PRO A 145 -5.27 0.60 5.65
C PRO A 145 -4.27 -0.57 5.65
N ILE A 146 -4.69 -1.74 5.16
CA ILE A 146 -3.78 -2.89 5.06
C ILE A 146 -2.70 -2.63 3.99
N HIS A 147 -3.06 -2.08 2.83
CA HIS A 147 -2.07 -1.70 1.80
C HIS A 147 -1.06 -0.69 2.34
N ASN A 148 -1.52 0.35 3.06
CA ASN A 148 -0.65 1.33 3.70
C ASN A 148 0.30 0.63 4.69
N ALA A 149 -0.23 -0.21 5.58
CA ALA A 149 0.58 -0.95 6.56
C ALA A 149 1.61 -1.89 5.90
N VAL A 150 1.26 -2.52 4.78
CA VAL A 150 2.17 -3.36 3.98
C VAL A 150 3.30 -2.51 3.37
N ASN A 151 2.99 -1.33 2.85
CA ASN A 151 4.01 -0.40 2.34
C ASN A 151 4.95 0.07 3.45
N GLU A 152 4.42 0.40 4.63
CA GLU A 152 5.22 0.77 5.80
C GLU A 152 6.12 -0.39 6.26
N ARG A 153 5.61 -1.62 6.21
CA ARG A 153 6.44 -2.82 6.50
C ARG A 153 7.56 -2.98 5.48
N ALA A 154 7.28 -2.83 4.20
CA ALA A 154 8.31 -2.89 3.16
C ALA A 154 9.39 -1.82 3.37
N TRP A 155 8.98 -0.60 3.75
CA TRP A 155 9.91 0.48 4.08
C TRP A 155 10.78 0.16 5.30
N MET A 156 10.23 -0.47 6.34
CA MET A 156 11.02 -0.91 7.49
C MET A 156 12.11 -1.91 7.10
N GLU A 157 11.80 -2.88 6.23
CA GLU A 157 12.80 -3.85 5.73
C GLU A 157 13.89 -3.16 4.90
N ILE A 158 13.52 -2.17 4.07
CA ILE A 158 14.50 -1.35 3.33
C ILE A 158 15.42 -0.60 4.30
N LYS A 159 14.87 0.02 5.34
CA LYS A 159 15.68 0.71 6.36
C LYS A 159 16.64 -0.25 7.07
N ASP A 160 16.24 -1.51 7.30
CA ASP A 160 17.14 -2.54 7.84
C ASP A 160 18.29 -2.86 6.88
N TRP A 161 18.00 -2.98 5.58
CA TRP A 161 19.03 -3.13 4.55
C TRP A 161 19.98 -1.93 4.45
N GLU A 162 19.47 -0.71 4.67
CA GLU A 162 20.24 0.54 4.58
C GLU A 162 20.97 0.94 5.87
N LYS A 163 20.70 0.25 6.98
CA LYS A 163 21.30 0.56 8.29
C LYS A 163 22.82 0.51 8.24
N GLY A 164 23.49 1.59 8.66
CA GLY A 164 24.94 1.65 8.70
C GLY A 164 25.60 1.79 7.32
N ARG A 165 24.83 2.11 6.28
CA ARG A 165 25.36 2.29 4.90
C ARG A 165 25.57 3.76 4.51
N GLY A 166 25.50 4.68 5.47
CA GLY A 166 25.86 6.10 5.29
C GLY A 166 24.70 7.01 4.89
N SER A 167 23.48 6.48 4.82
CA SER A 167 22.28 7.30 4.60
C SER A 167 22.03 8.30 5.74
N GLU A 168 22.56 8.02 6.93
CA GLU A 168 22.45 8.84 8.13
C GLU A 168 23.06 10.23 7.94
N ALA A 169 24.09 10.36 7.07
CA ALA A 169 24.74 11.63 6.77
C ALA A 169 23.84 12.63 6.01
N CYS A 170 22.79 12.16 5.34
CA CYS A 170 21.86 12.99 4.56
C CYS A 170 20.42 12.99 5.09
N GLY A 171 20.23 12.58 6.35
CA GLY A 171 18.90 12.50 6.97
C GLY A 171 18.13 11.21 6.68
N GLY A 172 18.82 10.15 6.27
CA GLY A 172 18.27 8.82 6.04
C GLY A 172 17.93 8.53 4.57
N PRO A 173 17.55 7.27 4.26
CA PRO A 173 17.17 6.86 2.92
C PRO A 173 15.83 7.50 2.53
N ARG A 174 15.66 7.84 1.25
CA ARG A 174 14.42 8.45 0.73
C ARG A 174 13.88 7.64 -0.44
N LEU A 175 12.57 7.52 -0.57
CA LEU A 175 11.96 6.83 -1.70
C LEU A 175 11.87 7.78 -2.90
N GLU A 176 12.60 7.46 -3.96
CA GLU A 176 12.60 8.23 -5.22
C GLU A 176 11.44 7.83 -6.13
N SER A 177 11.29 6.53 -6.38
CA SER A 177 10.22 6.02 -7.23
C SER A 177 9.88 4.57 -6.90
N PHE A 178 8.70 4.14 -7.31
CA PHE A 178 8.26 2.75 -7.21
C PHE A 178 7.52 2.36 -8.48
N SER A 179 7.63 1.09 -8.88
CA SER A 179 6.95 0.54 -10.05
C SER A 179 6.33 -0.81 -9.70
N GLY A 180 5.07 -1.00 -10.07
CA GLY A 180 4.38 -2.28 -9.96
C GLY A 180 4.68 -3.16 -11.17
N LEU A 181 5.31 -4.31 -10.94
CA LEU A 181 5.71 -5.28 -11.97
C LEU A 181 5.07 -6.65 -11.68
N SER A 182 3.76 -6.65 -11.42
CA SER A 182 2.98 -7.82 -10.98
C SER A 182 3.09 -9.03 -11.92
N SER A 183 3.30 -8.83 -13.22
CA SER A 183 3.38 -9.91 -14.22
C SER A 183 4.76 -10.58 -14.33
N SER A 184 5.80 -10.06 -13.66
CA SER A 184 7.17 -10.54 -13.86
C SER A 184 7.77 -11.20 -12.63
N LEU A 185 7.66 -12.54 -12.56
CA LEU A 185 8.32 -13.32 -11.51
C LEU A 185 9.83 -13.11 -11.55
N THR A 186 10.42 -12.85 -10.37
CA THR A 186 11.87 -12.76 -10.20
C THR A 186 12.54 -14.11 -10.46
N PRO A 187 13.83 -14.17 -10.85
CA PRO A 187 14.53 -15.43 -11.06
C PRO A 187 14.44 -16.39 -9.85
N ARG A 188 14.57 -15.84 -8.63
CA ARG A 188 14.40 -16.59 -7.38
C ARG A 188 12.97 -17.09 -7.20
N ALA A 189 11.95 -16.25 -7.48
CA ALA A 189 10.56 -16.68 -7.41
C ALA A 189 10.24 -17.77 -8.43
N ARG A 190 10.77 -17.68 -9.66
CA ARG A 190 10.61 -18.71 -10.71
C ARG A 190 11.19 -20.05 -10.27
N PHE A 191 12.43 -20.04 -9.74
CA PHE A 191 13.07 -21.24 -9.24
C PHE A 191 12.32 -21.85 -8.04
N ASN A 192 11.91 -21.02 -7.07
CA ASN A 192 11.12 -21.50 -5.94
C ASN A 192 9.77 -22.08 -6.37
N THR A 193 9.10 -21.46 -7.34
CA THR A 193 7.83 -21.98 -7.89
C THR A 193 8.04 -23.32 -8.59
N LEU A 194 9.14 -23.48 -9.31
CA LEU A 194 9.52 -24.76 -9.93
C LEU A 194 9.75 -25.87 -8.87
N LEU A 195 10.22 -25.51 -7.68
CA LEU A 195 10.38 -26.42 -6.53
C LEU A 195 9.09 -26.63 -5.72
N GLY A 196 7.94 -26.11 -6.17
CA GLY A 196 6.64 -26.31 -5.53
C GLY A 196 6.32 -25.31 -4.41
N TYR A 197 7.11 -24.25 -4.23
CA TYR A 197 6.76 -23.16 -3.33
C TYR A 197 5.72 -22.23 -3.97
N GLN A 198 4.94 -21.53 -3.14
CA GLN A 198 3.94 -20.58 -3.62
C GLN A 198 4.61 -19.38 -4.29
N ALA A 199 4.18 -19.06 -5.52
CA ALA A 199 4.62 -17.87 -6.24
C ALA A 199 4.14 -16.59 -5.53
N PRO A 200 4.89 -15.48 -5.60
CA PRO A 200 4.40 -14.20 -5.10
C PRO A 200 3.20 -13.75 -5.94
N PHE A 201 2.18 -13.22 -5.28
CA PHE A 201 0.99 -12.68 -5.94
C PHE A 201 1.21 -11.24 -6.44
N ASP A 202 2.20 -10.54 -5.90
CA ASP A 202 2.54 -9.20 -6.34
C ASP A 202 4.05 -8.97 -6.25
N ARG A 203 4.54 -8.06 -7.09
CA ARG A 203 5.95 -7.65 -7.13
C ARG A 203 6.05 -6.17 -7.36
N HIS A 204 6.82 -5.51 -6.49
CA HIS A 204 7.17 -4.11 -6.63
C HIS A 204 8.67 -3.92 -6.71
N ASP A 205 9.07 -2.98 -7.56
CA ASP A 205 10.44 -2.53 -7.68
C ASP A 205 10.51 -1.08 -7.15
N TRP A 206 11.29 -0.85 -6.09
CA TRP A 206 11.45 0.47 -5.46
C TRP A 206 12.84 1.02 -5.72
N VAL A 207 12.96 2.32 -5.92
CA VAL A 207 14.23 3.04 -6.06
C VAL A 207 14.39 3.94 -4.86
N VAL A 208 15.44 3.67 -4.08
CA VAL A 208 15.79 4.39 -2.87
C VAL A 208 16.98 5.28 -3.16
N ASP A 209 16.85 6.56 -2.85
CA ASP A 209 17.97 7.49 -2.85
C ASP A 209 18.68 7.44 -1.49
N ARG A 210 19.96 7.07 -1.54
CA ARG A 210 20.90 7.10 -0.42
C ARG A 210 21.95 8.17 -0.70
N CYS A 211 21.71 9.38 -0.22
CA CYS A 211 22.66 10.49 -0.32
C CYS A 211 23.17 10.72 -1.77
N GLY A 212 22.29 10.60 -2.78
CA GLY A 212 22.63 10.70 -4.20
C GLY A 212 22.96 9.36 -4.88
N THR A 213 23.09 8.27 -4.13
CA THR A 213 23.24 6.92 -4.68
C THR A 213 21.89 6.23 -4.81
N LYS A 214 21.50 5.90 -6.04
CA LYS A 214 20.25 5.18 -6.31
C LYS A 214 20.43 3.68 -6.09
N VAL A 215 19.69 3.13 -5.15
CA VAL A 215 19.67 1.70 -4.83
C VAL A 215 18.31 1.14 -5.20
N GLU A 216 18.31 0.15 -6.10
CA GLU A 216 17.08 -0.51 -6.51
C GLU A 216 16.78 -1.71 -5.62
N TYR A 217 15.54 -1.82 -5.18
CA TYR A 217 15.00 -2.91 -4.40
C TYR A 217 13.94 -3.66 -5.20
N VAL A 218 13.85 -4.96 -4.95
CA VAL A 218 12.72 -5.80 -5.37
C VAL A 218 12.02 -6.33 -4.14
N ILE A 219 10.70 -6.27 -4.17
CA ILE A 219 9.80 -6.65 -3.08
C ILE A 219 8.82 -7.65 -3.67
N ASP A 220 8.98 -8.93 -3.30
CA ASP A 220 8.04 -9.99 -3.68
C ASP A 220 7.03 -10.19 -2.51
N PHE A 221 5.73 -10.15 -2.81
CA PHE A 221 4.65 -10.32 -1.84
C PHE A 221 4.09 -11.73 -1.91
N TYR A 222 4.14 -12.46 -0.79
CA TYR A 222 3.64 -13.82 -0.68
C TYR A 222 2.45 -13.88 0.27
N ALA A 223 1.42 -14.62 -0.11
CA ALA A 223 0.36 -14.98 0.82
C ALA A 223 0.98 -15.94 1.83
N GLY A 224 0.88 -15.62 3.12
CA GLY A 224 1.36 -16.51 4.16
C GLY A 224 0.41 -17.70 4.31
N LYS A 225 0.95 -18.76 4.92
CA LYS A 225 0.18 -19.97 5.19
C LYS A 225 -0.88 -19.66 6.24
N ASP A 226 -2.12 -20.03 5.95
CA ASP A 226 -3.18 -20.06 6.95
C ASP A 226 -2.80 -21.09 8.02
N GLU A 227 -2.48 -20.64 9.23
CA GLU A 227 -2.10 -21.52 10.33
C GLU A 227 -3.30 -22.30 10.90
N LYS A 228 -4.53 -22.10 10.39
CA LYS A 228 -5.79 -22.72 10.86
C LYS A 228 -5.98 -22.61 12.38
N LYS A 229 -5.31 -21.66 13.04
CA LYS A 229 -5.39 -21.41 14.47
C LYS A 229 -6.37 -20.27 14.74
N PRO A 230 -7.32 -20.44 15.68
CA PRO A 230 -8.26 -19.39 16.01
C PRO A 230 -7.51 -18.14 16.50
N GLY A 231 -7.83 -16.98 15.91
CA GLY A 231 -7.24 -15.68 16.25
C GLY A 231 -5.93 -15.33 15.53
N LYS A 232 -5.33 -16.24 14.75
CA LYS A 232 -4.19 -15.92 13.88
C LYS A 232 -4.69 -15.65 12.46
N GLY A 233 -4.52 -14.41 12.02
CA GLY A 233 -4.91 -13.97 10.70
C GLY A 233 -4.06 -14.53 9.55
N LEU A 234 -4.47 -14.23 8.32
CA LEU A 234 -3.63 -14.30 7.13
C LEU A 234 -2.36 -13.51 7.40
N ASN A 235 -1.28 -14.25 7.58
CA ASN A 235 0.04 -13.67 7.58
C ASN A 235 0.40 -13.37 6.13
N PHE A 236 1.12 -12.29 5.88
CA PHE A 236 1.76 -12.04 4.59
C PHE A 236 3.26 -12.07 4.83
N TYR A 237 4.00 -12.57 3.84
CA TYR A 237 5.44 -12.60 3.89
C TYR A 237 5.99 -11.69 2.79
N LEU A 238 6.86 -10.76 3.16
CA LEU A 238 7.55 -9.89 2.21
C LEU A 238 8.99 -10.39 2.06
N ASP A 239 9.42 -10.64 0.82
CA ASP A 239 10.85 -10.82 0.50
C ASP A 239 11.37 -9.50 -0.10
N VAL A 240 11.96 -8.67 0.77
CA VAL A 240 12.55 -7.39 0.41
C VAL A 240 14.06 -7.54 0.26
N ARG A 241 14.60 -7.16 -0.89
CA ARG A 241 16.02 -7.37 -1.19
C ARG A 241 16.55 -6.38 -2.26
N PRO A 242 17.82 -5.93 -2.17
CA PRO A 242 18.44 -5.12 -3.21
C PRO A 242 18.47 -5.86 -4.55
N LYS A 243 18.24 -5.23 -5.69
CA LYS A 243 18.33 -5.88 -7.00
C LYS A 243 19.78 -6.24 -7.32
N LEU A 244 19.97 -7.31 -8.09
CA LEU A 244 21.29 -7.76 -8.53
C LEU A 244 21.71 -7.15 -9.88
N ASN A 245 21.12 -6.02 -10.26
CA ASN A 245 21.39 -5.35 -11.53
C ASN A 245 22.61 -4.42 -11.48
N ASN A 246 23.07 -4.05 -10.29
CA ASN A 246 24.26 -3.23 -10.09
C ASN A 246 25.17 -3.82 -9.00
N TRP A 247 26.42 -3.36 -8.98
CA TRP A 247 27.43 -3.82 -8.01
C TRP A 247 27.00 -3.59 -6.56
N GLU A 248 26.30 -2.49 -6.30
CA GLU A 248 25.88 -2.13 -4.96
C GLU A 248 24.90 -3.16 -4.38
N GLY A 249 23.89 -3.56 -5.14
CA GLY A 249 22.94 -4.57 -4.68
C GLY A 249 23.57 -5.96 -4.52
N VAL A 250 24.54 -6.32 -5.36
CA VAL A 250 25.33 -7.56 -5.19
C VAL A 250 26.12 -7.50 -3.88
N LYS A 251 26.85 -6.39 -3.64
CA LYS A 251 27.64 -6.16 -2.43
C LYS A 251 26.76 -6.20 -1.18
N MET A 252 25.61 -5.53 -1.19
CA MET A 252 24.69 -5.51 -0.05
C MET A 252 24.23 -6.92 0.30
N ARG A 253 23.81 -7.73 -0.68
CA ARG A 253 23.38 -9.11 -0.43
C ARG A 253 24.52 -10.00 0.08
N ALA A 254 25.72 -9.85 -0.48
CA ALA A 254 26.89 -10.60 -0.04
C ALA A 254 27.24 -10.29 1.42
N LEU A 255 27.24 -9.01 1.81
CA LEU A 255 27.50 -8.59 3.19
C LEU A 255 26.45 -9.15 4.16
N LYS A 256 25.16 -9.06 3.84
CA LYS A 256 24.10 -9.61 4.70
C LYS A 256 24.22 -11.13 4.84
N PHE A 257 24.61 -11.84 3.78
CA PHE A 257 24.87 -13.28 3.84
C PHE A 257 26.07 -13.65 4.74
N LEU A 258 27.07 -12.77 4.81
CA LEU A 258 28.23 -12.90 5.69
C LEU A 258 27.97 -12.38 7.12
N GLY A 259 26.75 -11.95 7.44
CA GLY A 259 26.36 -11.44 8.76
C GLY A 259 26.78 -9.99 9.04
N LEU A 260 27.04 -9.19 8.00
CA LEU A 260 27.48 -7.80 8.07
C LEU A 260 26.42 -6.81 7.57
#